data_AF-A0A520BDS7-F1
#
_entry.id   AF-A0A520BDS7-F1
#
_cell.length_a   1.000
_cell.length_b   1.000
_cell.length_c   1.000
_cell.angle_alpha   90.00
_cell.angle_beta   90.00
_cell.angle_gamma   90.00
#
_symmetry.space_group_name_H-M   'P 1'
#
loop_
_entity.id
_entity.type
_entity.pdbx_description
1 polymer ?
#
loop_
_entity_poly.entity_id
_entity_poly.type
_entity_poly.pdbx_seq_one_letter_code
_entity_poly.pdbx_strand_id
1 'polypeptide(L)'
;MSKVEEKYHRAAGSSHLELRRTDEGQGDVETVIAAGLAETMGVLLTRLRGEWDAAAGEVAMTQRNAKRLQEARAAGIKAALLLGEDGESLHPFDAAAFDKAAQAELLTARALVLMGLRSLEPAKQSLFGFAVRQAPHKACESKAAALGVLVGQVLDVWLDKLCHHCEGRGFNGGYGSPRLMCTKCHGSGSRRQGRLGTNAAEQAFGLWLINVMDSRCNGSMRTVQRKTRST
;
A
#
# COMPACT_ATOMS: atom_id res chain seq x y z
N MET A 1 5.34 13.09 2.70
CA MET A 1 5.12 13.70 1.38
C MET A 1 5.95 14.98 1.30
N SER A 2 6.57 15.28 0.15
CA SER A 2 7.31 16.54 -0.03
C SER A 2 6.37 17.71 -0.36
N LYS A 3 6.79 18.96 -0.13
CA LYS A 3 5.99 20.15 -0.48
C LYS A 3 5.59 20.19 -1.97
N VAL A 4 6.45 19.67 -2.85
CA VAL A 4 6.18 19.63 -4.29
C VAL A 4 5.12 18.57 -4.62
N GLU A 5 5.16 17.42 -3.95
CA GLU A 5 4.14 16.38 -4.10
C GLU A 5 2.78 16.90 -3.63
N GLU A 6 2.72 17.60 -2.49
CA GLU A 6 1.48 18.19 -1.97
C GLU A 6 0.91 19.24 -2.92
N LYS A 7 1.76 20.14 -3.46
CA LYS A 7 1.35 21.09 -4.49
C LYS A 7 0.82 20.40 -5.74
N TYR A 8 1.49 19.34 -6.20
CA TYR A 8 1.05 18.54 -7.34
C TYR A 8 -0.30 17.85 -7.08
N HIS A 9 -0.52 17.30 -5.88
CA HIS A 9 -1.80 16.68 -5.52
C HIS A 9 -2.94 17.70 -5.48
N ARG A 10 -2.72 18.88 -4.91
CA ARG A 10 -3.67 19.99 -4.96
C ARG A 10 -4.01 20.34 -6.40
N ALA A 11 -2.98 20.54 -7.23
CA ALA A 11 -3.14 20.90 -8.63
C ALA A 11 -3.90 19.84 -9.44
N ALA A 12 -3.63 18.55 -9.19
CA ALA A 12 -4.29 17.44 -9.86
C ALA A 12 -5.78 17.29 -9.50
N GLY A 13 -6.19 17.81 -8.33
CA GLY A 13 -7.59 17.84 -7.88
C GLY A 13 -8.29 19.19 -8.07
N SER A 14 -7.59 20.20 -8.59
CA SER A 14 -8.11 21.56 -8.70
C SER A 14 -9.14 21.66 -9.83
N SER A 15 -10.26 22.31 -9.54
CA SER A 15 -11.24 22.74 -10.55
C SER A 15 -10.95 24.13 -11.11
N HIS A 16 -9.94 24.82 -10.57
CA HIS A 16 -9.58 26.18 -10.96
C HIS A 16 -8.34 26.12 -11.87
N LEU A 17 -8.58 25.93 -13.17
CA LEU A 17 -7.54 25.73 -14.19
C LEU A 17 -7.24 27.01 -14.98
N GLU A 18 -7.13 28.13 -14.29
CA GLU A 18 -6.73 29.40 -14.89
C GLU A 18 -5.21 29.57 -14.82
N LEU A 19 -4.63 30.12 -15.90
CA LEU A 19 -3.23 30.55 -15.93
C LEU A 19 -3.11 31.81 -15.08
N ARG A 20 -2.78 31.63 -13.79
CA ARG A 20 -2.67 32.72 -12.84
C ARG A 20 -1.28 32.69 -12.22
N ARG A 21 -0.52 33.76 -12.43
CA ARG A 21 0.62 34.05 -11.57
C ARG A 21 0.06 34.49 -10.22
N THR A 22 0.13 33.62 -9.23
CA THR A 22 -0.21 33.96 -7.85
C THR A 22 0.98 34.62 -7.17
N ASP A 23 0.73 35.37 -6.11
CA ASP A 23 1.78 36.02 -5.31
C ASP A 23 2.72 34.98 -4.64
N GLU A 24 2.28 33.72 -4.53
CA GLU A 24 3.05 32.56 -4.03
C GLU A 24 3.79 31.77 -5.14
N GLY A 25 3.73 32.23 -6.40
CA GLY A 25 4.36 31.62 -7.57
C GLY A 25 3.37 31.10 -8.62
N GLN A 26 3.82 30.15 -9.45
CA GLN A 26 2.97 29.55 -10.49
C GLN A 26 1.77 28.78 -9.93
N GLY A 27 0.65 28.85 -10.62
CA GLY A 27 -0.62 28.22 -10.26
C GLY A 27 -0.68 26.70 -10.45
N ASP A 28 -1.89 26.17 -10.28
CA ASP A 28 -2.17 24.73 -10.37
C ASP A 28 -2.00 24.22 -11.80
N VAL A 29 -2.38 25.02 -12.81
CA VAL A 29 -2.25 24.67 -14.24
C VAL A 29 -0.80 24.44 -14.63
N GLU A 30 0.09 25.36 -14.29
CA GLU A 30 1.51 25.27 -14.62
C GLU A 30 2.15 24.06 -13.94
N THR A 31 1.68 23.71 -12.74
CA THR A 31 2.12 22.51 -12.01
C THR A 31 1.71 21.24 -12.76
N VAL A 32 0.49 21.18 -13.30
CA VAL A 32 0.01 20.04 -14.12
C VAL A 32 0.77 19.96 -15.44
N ILE A 33 1.01 21.09 -16.12
CA ILE A 33 1.81 21.14 -17.35
C ILE A 33 3.24 20.65 -17.07
N ALA A 34 3.87 21.12 -15.99
CA ALA A 34 5.20 20.69 -15.59
C ALA A 34 5.26 19.17 -15.32
N ALA A 35 4.19 18.59 -14.75
CA ALA A 35 4.06 17.15 -14.56
C ALA A 35 3.90 16.39 -15.88
N GLY A 36 3.13 16.92 -16.84
CA GLY A 36 3.03 16.36 -18.19
C GLY A 36 4.37 16.33 -18.95
N LEU A 37 5.30 17.21 -18.59
CA LEU A 37 6.66 17.27 -19.15
C LEU A 37 7.69 16.45 -18.35
N ALA A 38 7.30 15.80 -17.27
CA ALA A 38 8.15 14.93 -16.47
C ALA A 38 8.04 13.46 -16.92
N GLU A 39 8.85 12.57 -16.31
CA GLU A 39 8.79 11.14 -16.61
C GLU A 39 7.46 10.54 -16.14
N THR A 40 6.79 9.85 -17.06
CA THR A 40 5.38 9.45 -16.95
C THR A 40 5.10 8.47 -15.81
N MET A 41 5.97 7.46 -15.62
CA MET A 41 5.78 6.46 -14.56
C MET A 41 5.88 7.10 -13.17
N GLY A 42 6.87 7.95 -12.92
CA GLY A 42 7.06 8.63 -11.64
C GLY A 42 5.90 9.58 -11.31
N VAL A 43 5.31 10.24 -12.32
CA VAL A 43 4.11 11.08 -12.13
C VAL A 43 2.88 10.23 -11.82
N LEU A 44 2.68 9.11 -12.54
CA LEU A 44 1.59 8.16 -12.29
C LEU A 44 1.67 7.56 -10.87
N LEU A 45 2.86 7.09 -10.47
CA LEU A 45 3.11 6.56 -9.14
C LEU A 45 2.88 7.63 -8.07
N THR A 46 3.33 8.86 -8.31
CA THR A 46 3.09 9.96 -7.38
C THR A 46 1.59 10.20 -7.20
N ARG A 47 0.84 10.29 -8.31
CA ARG A 47 -0.63 10.43 -8.28
C ARG A 47 -1.29 9.29 -7.52
N LEU A 48 -0.94 8.04 -7.82
CA LEU A 48 -1.47 6.86 -7.16
C LEU A 48 -1.23 6.87 -5.64
N ARG A 49 -0.05 7.31 -5.20
CA ARG A 49 0.25 7.45 -3.77
C ARG A 49 -0.65 8.46 -3.09
N GLY A 50 -0.94 9.61 -3.72
CA GLY A 50 -1.90 10.56 -3.13
C GLY A 50 -3.34 10.05 -3.13
N GLU A 51 -3.76 9.32 -4.17
CA GLU A 51 -5.06 8.64 -4.18
C GLU A 51 -5.15 7.61 -3.05
N TRP A 52 -4.07 6.86 -2.83
CA TRP A 52 -3.97 5.92 -1.71
C TRP A 52 -3.99 6.63 -0.36
N ASP A 53 -3.21 7.69 -0.17
CA ASP A 53 -3.15 8.42 1.11
C ASP A 53 -4.52 9.01 1.48
N ALA A 54 -5.30 9.45 0.49
CA ALA A 54 -6.68 9.88 0.68
C ALA A 54 -7.62 8.73 1.12
N ALA A 55 -7.41 7.53 0.57
CA ALA A 55 -8.20 6.33 0.89
C ALA A 55 -7.66 5.52 2.08
N ALA A 56 -6.44 5.79 2.55
CA ALA A 56 -5.73 5.00 3.55
C ALA A 56 -6.46 4.99 4.90
N GLY A 57 -7.26 6.03 5.19
CA GLY A 57 -8.14 6.07 6.35
C GLY A 57 -9.20 4.96 6.34
N GLU A 58 -9.82 4.71 5.19
CA GLU A 58 -10.81 3.64 5.02
C GLU A 58 -10.15 2.26 5.13
N VAL A 59 -8.96 2.10 4.55
CA VAL A 59 -8.14 0.89 4.72
C VAL A 59 -7.77 0.66 6.18
N ALA A 60 -7.37 1.71 6.91
CA ALA A 60 -7.06 1.60 8.33
C ALA A 60 -8.30 1.26 9.17
N MET A 61 -9.50 1.71 8.78
CA MET A 61 -10.75 1.32 9.44
C MET A 61 -11.10 -0.14 9.19
N THR A 62 -11.00 -0.62 7.95
CA THR A 62 -11.24 -2.04 7.61
C THR A 62 -10.26 -2.96 8.36
N GLN A 63 -8.99 -2.55 8.51
CA GLN A 63 -8.01 -3.26 9.32
C GLN A 63 -8.35 -3.26 10.82
N ARG A 64 -8.84 -2.14 11.38
CA ARG A 64 -9.32 -2.10 12.77
C ARG A 64 -10.51 -3.02 12.98
N ASN A 65 -11.42 -3.10 12.00
CA ASN A 65 -12.52 -4.07 12.02
C ASN A 65 -11.98 -5.51 11.98
N ALA A 66 -10.96 -5.81 11.15
CA ALA A 66 -10.29 -7.11 11.15
C ALA A 66 -9.82 -7.54 12.55
N LYS A 67 -9.21 -6.60 13.29
CA LYS A 67 -8.71 -6.85 14.64
C LYS A 67 -9.85 -7.12 15.63
N ARG A 68 -10.94 -6.36 15.54
CA ARG A 68 -12.17 -6.63 16.30
C ARG A 68 -12.73 -8.02 15.99
N LEU A 69 -12.73 -8.44 14.73
CA LEU A 69 -13.11 -9.81 14.35
C LEU A 69 -12.16 -10.85 14.97
N GLN A 70 -10.86 -10.60 15.03
CA GLN A 70 -9.90 -11.50 15.69
C GLN A 70 -10.13 -11.61 17.21
N GLU A 71 -10.46 -10.50 17.87
CA GLU A 71 -10.84 -10.50 19.29
C GLU A 71 -12.15 -11.26 19.51
N ALA A 72 -13.15 -11.07 18.64
CA ALA A 72 -14.41 -11.83 18.66
C ALA A 72 -14.17 -13.34 18.45
N ARG A 73 -13.26 -13.72 17.57
CA ARG A 73 -12.82 -15.11 17.38
C ARG A 73 -12.23 -15.70 18.65
N ALA A 74 -11.32 -14.97 19.31
CA ALA A 74 -10.69 -15.43 20.55
C ALA A 74 -11.73 -15.61 21.67
N ALA A 75 -12.72 -14.71 21.75
CA ALA A 75 -13.83 -14.84 22.68
C ALA A 75 -14.74 -16.04 22.33
N GLY A 76 -15.04 -16.27 21.05
CA GLY A 76 -15.84 -17.41 20.58
C GLY A 76 -15.19 -18.75 20.87
N ILE A 77 -13.89 -18.89 20.64
CA ILE A 77 -13.13 -20.10 21.01
C ILE A 77 -13.14 -20.31 22.53
N LYS A 78 -12.97 -19.24 23.31
CA LYS A 78 -13.01 -19.31 24.77
C LYS A 78 -14.40 -19.72 25.29
N ALA A 79 -15.46 -19.22 24.67
CA ALA A 79 -16.84 -19.60 24.99
C ALA A 79 -17.14 -21.05 24.61
N ALA A 80 -16.61 -21.54 23.48
CA ALA A 80 -16.77 -22.92 23.03
C ALA A 80 -16.03 -23.95 23.92
N LEU A 81 -15.02 -23.52 24.69
CA LEU A 81 -14.34 -24.35 25.68
C LEU A 81 -15.15 -24.50 26.99
N LEU A 82 -16.21 -23.71 27.19
CA LEU A 82 -17.11 -23.89 28.31
C LEU A 82 -18.03 -25.07 28.01
N LEU A 83 -17.91 -26.11 28.83
CA LEU A 83 -18.71 -27.33 28.74
C LEU A 83 -19.93 -27.22 29.65
N GLY A 84 -21.08 -27.69 29.16
CA GLY A 84 -22.30 -27.85 29.94
C GLY A 84 -22.19 -29.05 30.89
N GLU A 85 -23.20 -29.24 31.72
CA GLU A 85 -23.27 -30.38 32.66
C GLU A 85 -23.18 -31.73 31.92
N ASP A 86 -23.57 -31.76 30.65
CA ASP A 86 -23.56 -32.93 29.76
C ASP A 86 -22.21 -33.17 29.04
N GLY A 87 -21.20 -32.33 29.28
CA GLY A 87 -19.88 -32.43 28.63
C GLY A 87 -19.84 -31.95 27.18
N GLU A 88 -20.94 -31.41 26.64
CA GLU A 88 -21.00 -30.73 25.34
C GLU A 88 -20.68 -29.24 25.48
N SER A 89 -20.19 -28.61 24.41
CA SER A 89 -19.95 -27.16 24.44
C SER A 89 -21.29 -26.40 24.49
N LEU A 90 -21.42 -25.44 25.42
CA LEU A 90 -22.64 -24.61 25.49
C LEU A 90 -22.80 -23.72 24.25
N HIS A 91 -21.70 -23.37 23.60
CA HIS A 91 -21.66 -22.48 22.44
C HIS A 91 -20.77 -23.05 21.34
N PRO A 92 -21.30 -23.88 20.43
CA PRO A 92 -20.55 -24.38 19.29
C PRO A 92 -20.08 -23.22 18.41
N PHE A 93 -18.77 -23.08 18.24
CA PHE A 93 -18.13 -22.04 17.44
C PHE A 93 -17.34 -22.65 16.29
N ASP A 94 -17.80 -22.45 15.06
CA ASP A 94 -17.05 -22.85 13.86
C ASP A 94 -16.00 -21.77 13.51
N ALA A 95 -14.79 -21.98 14.03
CA ALA A 95 -13.66 -21.09 13.77
C ALA A 95 -13.28 -21.02 12.28
N ALA A 96 -13.45 -22.11 11.52
CA ALA A 96 -13.06 -22.15 10.12
C ALA A 96 -14.05 -21.37 9.24
N ALA A 97 -15.35 -21.51 9.49
CA ALA A 97 -16.38 -20.72 8.83
C ALA A 97 -16.24 -19.22 9.16
N PHE A 98 -15.98 -18.89 10.43
CA PHE A 98 -15.71 -17.52 10.87
C PHE A 98 -14.50 -16.92 10.15
N ASP A 99 -13.38 -17.65 10.10
CA ASP A 99 -12.15 -17.18 9.44
C ASP A 99 -12.37 -16.93 7.95
N LYS A 100 -13.13 -17.79 7.27
CA LYS A 100 -13.46 -17.62 5.85
C LYS A 100 -14.33 -16.39 5.59
N ALA A 101 -15.37 -16.17 6.43
CA ALA A 101 -16.24 -15.00 6.31
C ALA A 101 -15.47 -13.69 6.58
N ALA A 102 -14.65 -13.68 7.63
CA ALA A 102 -13.81 -12.54 7.98
C ALA A 102 -12.81 -12.18 6.87
N GLN A 103 -12.15 -13.20 6.28
CA GLN A 103 -11.22 -12.97 5.16
C GLN A 103 -11.95 -12.43 3.92
N ALA A 104 -13.14 -12.96 3.60
CA ALA A 104 -13.93 -12.48 2.46
C ALA A 104 -14.35 -11.01 2.61
N GLU A 105 -14.80 -10.60 3.80
CA GLU A 105 -15.17 -9.21 4.10
C GLU A 105 -13.97 -8.27 3.95
N LEU A 106 -12.82 -8.64 4.48
CA LEU A 106 -11.59 -7.85 4.39
C LEU A 106 -11.07 -7.72 2.95
N LEU A 107 -11.10 -8.81 2.19
CA LEU A 107 -10.73 -8.79 0.78
C LEU A 107 -11.67 -7.91 -0.03
N THR A 108 -12.97 -7.99 0.24
CA THR A 108 -14.00 -7.17 -0.43
C THR A 108 -13.81 -5.69 -0.09
N ALA A 109 -13.62 -5.35 1.17
CA ALA A 109 -13.41 -3.98 1.60
C ALA A 109 -12.12 -3.39 1.02
N ARG A 110 -11.01 -4.16 1.00
CA ARG A 110 -9.77 -3.75 0.34
C ARG A 110 -9.95 -3.57 -1.16
N ALA A 111 -10.69 -4.48 -1.81
CA ALA A 111 -10.98 -4.38 -3.24
C ALA A 111 -11.78 -3.12 -3.57
N LEU A 112 -12.79 -2.76 -2.76
CA LEU A 112 -13.57 -1.54 -2.93
C LEU A 112 -12.70 -0.29 -2.89
N VAL A 113 -11.78 -0.21 -1.93
CA VAL A 113 -10.81 0.90 -1.85
C VAL A 113 -9.92 0.94 -3.08
N LEU A 114 -9.35 -0.21 -3.48
CA LEU A 114 -8.46 -0.28 -4.65
C LEU A 114 -9.19 0.05 -5.96
N MET A 115 -10.46 -0.29 -6.10
CA MET A 115 -11.28 0.07 -7.27
C MET A 115 -11.51 1.58 -7.40
N GLY A 116 -11.43 2.33 -6.29
CA GLY A 116 -11.52 3.80 -6.31
C GLY A 116 -10.27 4.51 -6.84
N LEU A 117 -9.14 3.80 -6.95
CA LEU A 117 -7.85 4.36 -7.35
C LEU A 117 -7.74 4.42 -8.87
N ARG A 118 -8.06 5.59 -9.43
CA ARG A 118 -8.07 5.83 -10.90
C ARG A 118 -6.70 5.58 -11.54
N SER A 119 -5.62 5.85 -10.80
CA SER A 119 -4.25 5.72 -11.30
C SER A 119 -3.67 4.31 -11.12
N LEU A 120 -4.40 3.39 -10.48
CA LEU A 120 -3.86 2.08 -10.11
C LEU A 120 -3.49 1.22 -11.32
N GLU A 121 -4.45 1.02 -12.23
CA GLU A 121 -4.24 0.20 -13.42
C GLU A 121 -3.15 0.77 -14.36
N PRO A 122 -3.17 2.06 -14.75
CA PRO A 122 -2.10 2.60 -15.60
C PRO A 122 -0.73 2.57 -14.92
N ALA A 123 -0.65 2.79 -13.60
CA ALA A 123 0.61 2.67 -12.86
C ALA A 123 1.11 1.22 -12.83
N LYS A 124 0.22 0.25 -12.60
CA LYS A 124 0.53 -1.18 -12.62
C LYS A 124 1.03 -1.63 -13.99
N GLN A 125 0.37 -1.23 -15.08
CA GLN A 125 0.78 -1.56 -16.44
C GLN A 125 2.14 -0.94 -16.79
N SER A 126 2.35 0.33 -16.44
CA SER A 126 3.64 1.01 -16.65
C SER A 126 4.77 0.32 -15.87
N LEU A 127 4.53 -0.03 -14.61
CA LEU A 127 5.50 -0.74 -13.77
C LEU A 127 5.77 -2.15 -14.29
N PHE A 128 4.73 -2.86 -14.76
CA PHE A 128 4.88 -4.18 -15.36
C PHE A 128 5.73 -4.14 -16.63
N GLY A 129 5.44 -3.23 -17.55
CA GLY A 129 6.24 -3.06 -18.76
C GLY A 129 7.70 -2.71 -18.45
N PHE A 130 7.94 -1.89 -17.41
CA PHE A 130 9.30 -1.62 -16.91
C PHE A 130 9.96 -2.88 -16.33
N ALA A 131 9.23 -3.63 -15.50
CA ALA A 131 9.73 -4.84 -14.84
C ALA A 131 10.12 -5.92 -15.87
N VAL A 132 9.30 -6.16 -16.89
CA VAL A 132 9.58 -7.14 -17.96
C VAL A 132 10.91 -6.85 -18.65
N ARG A 133 11.22 -5.56 -18.90
CA ARG A 133 12.50 -5.16 -19.51
C ARG A 133 13.70 -5.32 -18.58
N GLN A 134 13.49 -5.21 -17.27
CA GLN A 134 14.57 -5.15 -16.28
C GLN A 134 14.87 -6.48 -15.62
N ALA A 135 13.89 -7.39 -15.56
CA ALA A 135 14.03 -8.68 -14.89
C ALA A 135 15.24 -9.52 -15.40
N PRO A 136 15.52 -9.62 -16.72
CA PRO A 136 16.69 -10.35 -17.21
C PRO A 136 18.01 -9.74 -16.72
N HIS A 137 18.10 -8.41 -16.67
CA HIS A 137 19.30 -7.70 -16.21
C HIS A 137 19.51 -7.77 -14.69
N LYS A 138 18.52 -8.26 -13.95
CA LYS A 138 18.54 -8.41 -12.49
C LYS A 138 18.48 -9.87 -12.04
N ALA A 139 18.78 -10.81 -12.95
CA ALA A 139 18.76 -12.25 -12.69
C ALA A 139 17.42 -12.75 -12.12
N CYS A 140 16.31 -12.13 -12.55
CA CYS A 140 14.96 -12.55 -12.22
C CYS A 140 14.36 -13.23 -13.46
N GLU A 141 14.46 -14.55 -13.52
CA GLU A 141 13.99 -15.37 -14.66
C GLU A 141 12.52 -15.78 -14.55
N SER A 142 11.69 -14.91 -13.95
CA SER A 142 10.28 -15.18 -13.76
C SER A 142 9.50 -15.03 -15.06
N LYS A 143 8.57 -15.96 -15.31
CA LYS A 143 7.61 -15.85 -16.41
C LYS A 143 6.76 -14.59 -16.27
N ALA A 144 6.28 -14.03 -17.38
CA ALA A 144 5.48 -12.81 -17.40
C ALA A 144 4.27 -12.84 -16.43
N ALA A 145 3.58 -13.98 -16.32
CA ALA A 145 2.47 -14.14 -15.38
C ALA A 145 2.92 -14.01 -13.91
N ALA A 146 4.01 -14.68 -13.52
CA ALA A 146 4.58 -14.58 -12.17
C ALA A 146 5.09 -13.17 -11.88
N LEU A 147 5.70 -12.51 -12.88
CA LEU A 147 6.14 -11.13 -12.77
C LEU A 147 4.98 -10.16 -12.58
N GLY A 148 3.83 -10.39 -13.22
CA GLY A 148 2.61 -9.61 -13.02
C GLY A 148 2.08 -9.71 -11.59
N VAL A 149 2.12 -10.90 -10.99
CA VAL A 149 1.78 -11.11 -9.57
C VAL A 149 2.77 -10.38 -8.68
N LEU A 150 4.07 -10.51 -8.94
CA LEU A 150 5.12 -9.84 -8.18
C LEU A 150 4.96 -8.31 -8.24
N VAL A 151 4.69 -7.75 -9.41
CA VAL A 151 4.44 -6.30 -9.59
C VAL A 151 3.23 -5.85 -8.76
N GLY A 152 2.15 -6.64 -8.74
CA GLY A 152 1.00 -6.36 -7.88
C GLY A 152 1.37 -6.36 -6.39
N GLN A 153 2.14 -7.35 -5.94
CA GLN A 153 2.63 -7.42 -4.55
C GLN A 153 3.54 -6.26 -4.18
N VAL A 154 4.46 -5.89 -5.08
CA VAL A 154 5.37 -4.76 -4.93
C VAL A 154 4.59 -3.45 -4.80
N LEU A 155 3.59 -3.24 -5.67
CA LEU A 155 2.76 -2.05 -5.64
C LEU A 155 1.94 -1.97 -4.34
N ASP A 156 1.36 -3.09 -3.92
CA ASP A 156 0.60 -3.19 -2.68
C ASP A 156 1.44 -2.85 -1.43
N VAL A 157 2.67 -3.37 -1.36
CA VAL A 157 3.62 -3.07 -0.27
C VAL A 157 4.17 -1.64 -0.36
N TRP A 158 4.33 -1.10 -1.56
CA TRP A 158 4.80 0.27 -1.76
C TRP A 158 3.77 1.31 -1.33
N LEU A 159 2.48 1.06 -1.58
CA LEU A 159 1.37 1.89 -1.11
C LEU A 159 1.15 1.72 0.40
N ASP A 160 1.05 0.48 0.86
CA ASP A 160 0.73 0.13 2.24
C ASP A 160 1.96 -0.47 2.95
N LYS A 161 2.86 0.42 3.36
CA LYS A 161 4.18 0.07 3.90
C LYS A 161 4.13 -0.49 5.33
N LEU A 162 3.05 -0.25 6.06
CA LEU A 162 2.97 -0.57 7.49
C LEU A 162 2.67 -2.04 7.72
N CYS A 163 3.35 -2.66 8.68
CA CYS A 163 3.03 -4.01 9.10
C CYS A 163 1.64 -4.04 9.74
N HIS A 164 0.72 -4.83 9.16
CA HIS A 164 -0.66 -4.96 9.64
C HIS A 164 -0.78 -5.63 11.01
N HIS A 165 0.22 -6.42 11.42
CA HIS A 165 0.19 -7.12 12.70
C HIS A 165 0.56 -6.24 13.89
N CYS A 166 1.46 -5.27 13.69
CA CYS A 166 1.89 -4.35 14.76
C CYS A 166 1.51 -2.90 14.46
N GLU A 167 0.71 -2.66 13.42
CA GLU A 167 0.25 -1.33 12.98
C GLU A 167 1.42 -0.35 12.80
N GLY A 168 2.56 -0.83 12.28
CA GLY A 168 3.75 0.01 12.11
C GLY A 168 4.70 0.11 13.31
N ARG A 169 4.32 -0.38 14.50
CA ARG A 169 5.11 -0.19 15.73
C ARG A 169 6.38 -1.04 15.81
N GLY A 170 6.40 -2.19 15.16
CA GLY A 170 7.48 -3.18 15.28
C GLY A 170 7.37 -4.09 16.51
N PHE A 171 6.47 -3.81 17.44
CA PHE A 171 6.21 -4.63 18.63
C PHE A 171 4.72 -4.71 18.96
N ASN A 172 4.35 -5.77 19.66
CA ASN A 172 3.03 -6.01 20.23
C ASN A 172 3.10 -5.90 21.76
N GLY A 173 1.97 -5.64 22.41
CA GLY A 173 1.92 -5.39 23.86
C GLY A 173 2.26 -3.94 24.24
N GLY A 174 2.33 -3.68 25.55
CA GLY A 174 2.43 -2.34 26.13
C GLY A 174 1.64 -2.22 27.43
N TYR A 175 1.58 -1.00 28.00
CA TYR A 175 0.93 -0.64 29.29
C TYR A 175 0.28 -1.79 30.06
N GLY A 176 1.03 -2.38 31.01
CA GLY A 176 0.58 -3.54 31.81
C GLY A 176 0.90 -4.92 31.23
N SER A 177 1.46 -5.01 30.02
CA SER A 177 1.92 -6.26 29.38
C SER A 177 3.33 -6.12 28.78
N PRO A 178 4.12 -7.21 28.71
CA PRO A 178 5.46 -7.15 28.15
C PRO A 178 5.44 -6.78 26.66
N ARG A 179 6.37 -5.90 26.27
CA ARG A 179 6.59 -5.56 24.85
C ARG A 179 7.30 -6.73 24.17
N LEU A 180 6.62 -7.35 23.22
CA LEU A 180 7.16 -8.46 22.41
C LEU A 180 7.42 -7.97 20.99
N MET A 181 8.61 -8.26 20.47
CA MET A 181 8.96 -7.93 19.09
C MET A 181 7.99 -8.61 18.12
N CYS A 182 7.51 -7.87 17.11
CA CYS A 182 6.59 -8.41 16.13
C CYS A 182 7.30 -9.49 15.29
N THR A 183 6.81 -10.73 15.37
CA THR A 183 7.39 -11.88 14.65
C THR A 183 7.17 -11.82 13.15
N LYS A 184 6.19 -11.05 12.67
CA LYS A 184 5.81 -10.97 11.26
C LYS A 184 6.65 -9.97 10.46
N CYS A 185 7.12 -8.91 11.10
CA CYS A 185 8.01 -7.92 10.48
C CYS A 185 9.40 -7.88 11.12
N HIS A 186 9.68 -8.79 12.06
CA HIS A 186 10.93 -8.87 12.81
C HIS A 186 11.36 -7.52 13.43
N GLY A 187 10.41 -6.79 14.00
CA GLY A 187 10.70 -5.49 14.61
C GLY A 187 10.70 -4.29 13.66
N SER A 188 10.68 -4.50 12.33
CA SER A 188 10.81 -3.38 11.37
C SER A 188 9.59 -2.46 11.30
N GLY A 189 8.43 -2.92 11.77
CA GLY A 189 7.17 -2.20 11.60
C GLY A 189 6.70 -2.12 10.15
N SER A 190 7.39 -2.73 9.20
CA SER A 190 7.13 -2.55 7.77
C SER A 190 6.88 -3.86 7.03
N ARG A 191 6.00 -3.81 6.03
CA ARG A 191 5.78 -4.89 5.05
C ARG A 191 6.87 -4.96 3.99
N ARG A 192 7.71 -3.94 3.88
CA ARG A 192 8.81 -3.86 2.89
C ARG A 192 9.77 -5.03 3.01
N GLN A 193 9.95 -5.57 4.23
CA GLN A 193 10.81 -6.74 4.50
C GLN A 193 10.06 -8.08 4.41
N GLY A 194 8.78 -8.07 4.01
CA GLY A 194 8.01 -9.29 3.79
C GLY A 194 8.53 -10.13 2.63
N ARG A 195 8.00 -11.35 2.51
CA ARG A 195 8.25 -12.21 1.34
C ARG A 195 7.51 -11.63 0.13
N LEU A 196 8.28 -11.01 -0.77
CA LEU A 196 7.85 -10.64 -2.13
C LEU A 196 8.18 -11.79 -3.06
N GLY A 197 7.23 -12.22 -3.89
CA GLY A 197 7.41 -13.36 -4.78
C GLY A 197 7.50 -14.70 -4.05
N THR A 198 7.93 -15.71 -4.80
CA THR A 198 7.98 -17.11 -4.40
C THR A 198 9.40 -17.61 -4.10
N ASN A 199 10.41 -16.95 -4.65
CA ASN A 199 11.81 -17.33 -4.53
C ASN A 199 12.70 -16.13 -4.19
N ALA A 200 13.96 -16.38 -3.82
CA ALA A 200 14.90 -15.35 -3.39
C ALA A 200 15.22 -14.31 -4.47
N ALA A 201 15.26 -14.71 -5.75
CA ALA A 201 15.52 -13.82 -6.88
C ALA A 201 14.35 -12.83 -7.08
N GLU A 202 13.11 -13.32 -7.05
CA GLU A 202 11.90 -12.50 -7.07
C GLU A 202 11.82 -11.56 -5.88
N GLN A 203 12.20 -12.03 -4.68
CA GLN A 203 12.24 -11.20 -3.48
C GLN A 203 13.24 -10.05 -3.62
N ALA A 204 14.47 -10.34 -4.07
CA ALA A 204 15.50 -9.33 -4.30
C ALA A 204 15.09 -8.33 -5.40
N PHE A 205 14.50 -8.83 -6.49
CA PHE A 205 14.00 -7.99 -7.57
C PHE A 205 12.83 -7.11 -7.14
N GLY A 206 11.90 -7.65 -6.36
CA GLY A 206 10.78 -6.89 -5.78
C GLY A 206 11.27 -5.75 -4.89
N LEU A 207 12.22 -6.03 -3.98
CA LEU A 207 12.86 -4.99 -3.14
C LEU A 207 13.54 -3.91 -3.99
N TRP A 208 14.23 -4.31 -5.06
CA TRP A 208 14.82 -3.37 -6.01
C TRP A 208 13.75 -2.51 -6.71
N LEU A 209 12.64 -3.09 -7.16
CA LEU A 209 11.54 -2.34 -7.78
C LEU A 209 10.95 -1.29 -6.83
N ILE A 210 10.77 -1.61 -5.54
CA ILE A 210 10.27 -0.64 -4.56
C ILE A 210 11.20 0.59 -4.49
N ASN A 211 12.53 0.37 -4.49
CA ASN A 211 13.50 1.46 -4.52
C ASN A 211 13.47 2.25 -5.84
N VAL A 212 13.25 1.57 -6.97
CA VAL A 212 13.07 2.23 -8.27
C VAL A 212 11.82 3.12 -8.25
N MET A 213 10.72 2.66 -7.69
CA MET A 213 9.47 3.43 -7.60
C MET A 213 9.68 4.71 -6.78
N ASP A 214 10.32 4.61 -5.61
CA ASP A 214 10.66 5.78 -4.80
C ASP A 214 11.59 6.74 -5.56
N SER A 215 12.61 6.21 -6.25
CA SER A 215 13.55 7.02 -7.06
C SER A 215 12.86 7.76 -8.22
N ARG A 216 11.94 7.08 -8.92
CA ARG A 216 11.18 7.64 -10.04
C ARG A 216 10.21 8.73 -9.59
N CYS A 217 9.49 8.51 -8.49
CA CYS A 217 8.66 9.56 -7.88
C CYS A 217 9.50 10.81 -7.55
N ASN A 218 10.63 10.62 -6.86
CA ASN A 218 11.50 11.72 -6.49
C ASN A 218 12.10 12.44 -7.71
N GLY A 219 12.51 11.70 -8.75
CA GLY A 219 13.04 12.26 -9.99
C GLY A 219 12.02 13.09 -10.77
N SER A 220 10.79 12.58 -10.90
CA SER A 220 9.70 13.31 -11.55
C SER A 220 9.33 14.57 -10.76
N MET A 221 9.22 14.49 -9.44
CA MET A 221 8.91 15.67 -8.61
C MET A 221 10.01 16.73 -8.63
N ARG A 222 11.29 16.35 -8.69
CA ARG A 222 12.39 17.29 -8.92
C ARG A 222 12.27 17.97 -10.28
N THR A 223 11.85 17.24 -11.31
CA THR A 223 11.63 17.78 -12.66
C THR A 223 10.47 18.77 -12.68
N VAL A 224 9.36 18.43 -12.03
CA VAL A 224 8.21 19.33 -11.83
C VAL A 224 8.67 20.61 -11.14
N GLN A 225 9.34 20.49 -9.99
CA GLN A 225 9.84 21.62 -9.23
C GLN A 225 10.73 22.54 -10.06
N ARG A 226 11.67 21.96 -10.82
CA ARG A 226 12.58 22.73 -11.69
C ARG A 226 11.81 23.49 -12.76
N LYS A 227 10.87 22.83 -13.43
CA LYS A 227 10.06 23.45 -14.50
C LYS A 227 9.15 24.54 -13.95
N THR A 228 8.56 24.34 -12.76
CA THR A 228 7.73 25.36 -12.11
C THR A 228 8.51 26.57 -11.58
N ARG A 229 9.84 26.48 -11.51
CA ARG A 229 10.74 27.56 -11.08
C ARG A 229 11.38 28.32 -12.25
N SER A 230 11.44 27.74 -13.45
CA SER A 230 12.20 28.29 -14.58
C SER A 230 11.35 29.09 -15.58
N THR A 231 10.17 29.56 -15.18
CA THR A 231 9.20 30.28 -16.03
C THR A 231 8.48 31.35 -15.23
#